data_AF-Q0KIX2-F1
#
_entry.id   AF-Q0KIX2-F1
#
_cell.length_a   1.000
_cell.length_b   1.000
_cell.length_c   1.000
_cell.angle_alpha   90.00
_cell.angle_beta   90.00
_cell.angle_gamma   90.00
#
_symmetry.space_group_name_H-M   'P 1'
#
loop_
_entity.id
_entity.type
_entity.pdbx_description
1 polymer ?
#
loop_
_entity_poly.entity_id
_entity_poly.type
_entity_poly.pdbx_seq_one_letter_code
_entity_poly.pdbx_strand_id
1 'polypeptide(L)'
;MSMYGRDPWGGPLEINAADSATDDDRSRNLQDLDRAALSRPLDETQQSWLLGPGEQKKKKYVDLGCIIVSRKIFVWTVGTLLVSGFLAGLITLIVKTVPRHHHPHPPPDNYTLALHKALMFFNAQRSGKLPKHNNVSWRGNSCTRDGDGSSSLFKDLSGGYYDAGDAIKFNFPASFAMTMLSWSVIEYSAKYEAAGELNHVKDIIKWGSDYFLKTFNHTADSISTIVMQVGVGDTSGGNTSPNDHYCWMRPEDIDYVRPVLTCSSCSDLAAEMAAALASASIVFKDNKAYSQKLVHGARTLFKFAREQRGRYSAGNAEAAIFYNSTSYWDEFVWGGAWLYYATGNSSYLQLSTTPGIAKHAGAFWGGPDYGVLSWDNKLAGAQVLLSRLRLFLSPGYPYEEILRTFHNQTSIVMCSYLPFFTKFNRTRGGLIQLNHGRPQPLQYIVNAAFLATLYSDYLEAADTPGWYCGPNFYSTEVLRDFAKTQIDYILGKNPRKMSYVVGFGNHYPKHVHHRGASIPKNKIKYNCKGGWKWRDTTKPNPNTLVGAMVAGPDRRDGFHDVRTNYNYTEPTLAGNAGLVAALVALSGENSEKATGIDKNTIFSAVPPMFPTPPPPPAPWKP
;
A
#
# COMPACT_ATOMS: atom_id res chain seq x y z
N MET A 1 -48.81 8.28 31.91
CA MET A 1 -49.63 9.48 31.61
C MET A 1 -49.80 9.59 30.10
N SER A 2 -50.66 10.48 29.59
CA SER A 2 -51.18 10.38 28.21
C SER A 2 -50.15 10.55 27.09
N MET A 3 -50.51 10.02 25.92
CA MET A 3 -49.95 10.37 24.60
C MET A 3 -50.07 11.87 24.31
N TYR A 4 -49.24 12.39 23.40
CA TYR A 4 -49.68 12.85 22.07
C TYR A 4 -48.48 13.09 21.14
N GLY A 5 -48.56 12.63 19.89
CA GLY A 5 -47.64 13.00 18.81
C GLY A 5 -48.27 14.05 17.89
N ARG A 6 -47.44 14.78 17.12
CA ARG A 6 -47.86 15.72 16.08
C ARG A 6 -46.85 15.79 14.93
N ASP A 7 -47.22 15.18 13.82
CA ASP A 7 -47.31 15.88 12.53
C ASP A 7 -48.80 16.18 12.30
N PRO A 8 -49.18 17.24 11.56
CA PRO A 8 -49.46 17.00 10.14
C PRO A 8 -49.06 18.15 9.20
N TRP A 9 -48.97 17.79 7.90
CA TRP A 9 -48.85 18.74 6.80
C TRP A 9 -50.10 19.60 6.63
N GLY A 10 -49.92 20.85 6.17
CA GLY A 10 -51.01 21.73 5.74
C GLY A 10 -50.49 22.83 4.81
N GLY A 11 -51.20 23.07 3.70
CA GLY A 11 -50.97 24.23 2.82
C GLY A 11 -51.58 25.53 3.38
N PRO A 12 -51.60 26.63 2.61
CA PRO A 12 -52.37 26.62 1.35
C PRO A 12 -51.66 27.25 0.13
N LEU A 13 -52.35 27.26 -1.01
CA LEU A 13 -52.07 28.12 -2.15
C LEU A 13 -52.55 29.55 -1.87
N GLU A 14 -51.80 30.55 -2.35
CA GLU A 14 -52.37 31.85 -2.71
C GLU A 14 -51.92 32.28 -4.11
N ILE A 15 -52.78 33.06 -4.77
CA ILE A 15 -52.60 33.59 -6.12
C ILE A 15 -52.40 35.10 -5.97
N ASN A 16 -51.45 35.69 -6.69
CA ASN A 16 -51.39 37.13 -6.91
C ASN A 16 -51.12 37.42 -8.38
N ALA A 17 -51.83 38.42 -8.92
CA ALA A 17 -51.72 38.87 -10.30
C ALA A 17 -51.77 40.40 -10.35
N ALA A 18 -50.75 40.99 -10.98
CA ALA A 18 -50.67 42.36 -11.47
C ALA A 18 -49.48 42.36 -12.47
N ASP A 19 -49.72 42.52 -13.77
CA ASP A 19 -49.99 43.77 -14.48
C ASP A 19 -48.77 44.71 -14.58
N SER A 20 -48.13 44.67 -15.75
CA SER A 20 -47.62 45.85 -16.45
C SER A 20 -47.60 45.55 -17.96
N ALA A 21 -47.94 46.54 -18.79
CA ALA A 21 -48.17 46.36 -20.23
C ALA A 21 -47.61 47.55 -21.02
N THR A 22 -47.20 47.30 -22.27
CA THR A 22 -47.16 48.23 -23.41
C THR A 22 -46.89 47.45 -24.72
N ASP A 23 -47.88 47.43 -25.63
CA ASP A 23 -47.88 47.90 -27.05
C ASP A 23 -46.80 47.42 -28.05
N ASP A 24 -46.96 47.37 -29.39
CA ASP A 24 -47.96 47.84 -30.40
C ASP A 24 -47.71 47.04 -31.73
N ASP A 25 -48.53 46.93 -32.79
CA ASP A 25 -49.97 46.64 -33.06
C ASP A 25 -50.03 45.99 -34.49
N ARG A 26 -51.17 45.40 -34.89
CA ARG A 26 -51.59 45.05 -36.28
C ARG A 26 -50.87 43.91 -37.04
N SER A 27 -51.54 43.17 -37.94
CA SER A 27 -53.00 43.05 -38.23
C SER A 27 -53.35 41.82 -39.09
N ARG A 28 -54.61 41.34 -38.94
CA ARG A 28 -55.49 40.76 -40.01
C ARG A 28 -55.03 39.45 -40.69
N ASN A 29 -55.72 38.33 -40.42
CA ASN A 29 -56.89 37.81 -41.19
C ASN A 29 -56.47 36.87 -42.37
N LEU A 30 -57.17 35.79 -42.74
CA LEU A 30 -58.50 35.24 -42.38
C LEU A 30 -58.52 33.70 -42.62
N GLN A 31 -59.39 32.98 -41.87
CA GLN A 31 -60.04 31.68 -42.21
C GLN A 31 -59.16 30.41 -42.40
N ASP A 32 -59.41 29.28 -41.72
CA ASP A 32 -60.62 28.42 -41.57
C ASP A 32 -60.86 27.51 -42.81
N LEU A 33 -61.28 26.25 -42.70
CA LEU A 33 -61.46 25.36 -41.54
C LEU A 33 -61.36 23.88 -41.99
N ASP A 34 -61.20 22.96 -41.04
CA ASP A 34 -61.02 21.50 -41.27
C ASP A 34 -62.34 20.71 -41.16
N ARG A 35 -62.57 19.73 -42.06
CA ARG A 35 -63.28 18.46 -41.77
C ARG A 35 -63.31 17.45 -42.92
N ALA A 36 -63.39 16.16 -42.55
CA ALA A 36 -63.56 15.01 -43.45
C ALA A 36 -64.90 14.27 -43.24
N ALA A 37 -65.44 13.59 -44.28
CA ALA A 37 -66.24 12.35 -44.16
C ALA A 37 -66.64 11.69 -45.52
N LEU A 38 -66.57 10.34 -45.56
CA LEU A 38 -67.51 9.37 -46.18
C LEU A 38 -67.82 9.33 -47.72
N SER A 39 -67.07 8.47 -48.42
CA SER A 39 -67.52 7.24 -49.15
C SER A 39 -68.50 7.21 -50.36
N ARG A 40 -67.99 6.60 -51.47
CA ARG A 40 -68.65 5.68 -52.46
C ARG A 40 -69.70 6.23 -53.48
N PRO A 41 -69.98 5.53 -54.62
CA PRO A 41 -69.33 4.38 -55.28
C PRO A 41 -69.05 4.57 -56.82
N LEU A 42 -68.88 3.45 -57.55
CA LEU A 42 -68.75 3.21 -59.01
C LEU A 42 -69.87 3.85 -59.89
N ASP A 43 -69.75 4.01 -61.22
CA ASP A 43 -69.39 2.97 -62.23
C ASP A 43 -68.87 3.49 -63.61
N GLU A 44 -68.59 2.58 -64.55
CA GLU A 44 -67.98 2.79 -65.89
C GLU A 44 -68.92 3.37 -66.98
N THR A 45 -68.36 3.92 -68.09
CA THR A 45 -68.60 3.38 -69.47
C THR A 45 -67.85 4.09 -70.64
N GLN A 46 -67.30 3.26 -71.54
CA GLN A 46 -67.25 3.37 -73.03
C GLN A 46 -66.35 4.36 -73.84
N GLN A 47 -65.82 3.77 -74.94
CA GLN A 47 -65.38 4.32 -76.26
C GLN A 47 -64.11 5.20 -76.37
N SER A 48 -63.30 5.14 -77.45
CA SER A 48 -62.90 3.99 -78.31
C SER A 48 -61.70 4.35 -79.24
N TRP A 49 -60.68 3.49 -79.24
CA TRP A 49 -59.79 3.11 -80.36
C TRP A 49 -59.27 4.15 -81.39
N LEU A 50 -57.94 4.35 -81.39
CA LEU A 50 -57.12 4.61 -82.59
C LEU A 50 -55.71 4.02 -82.37
N LEU A 51 -55.04 3.53 -83.42
CA LEU A 51 -53.91 2.59 -83.31
C LEU A 51 -52.54 3.17 -83.70
N GLY A 52 -51.51 2.80 -82.91
CA GLY A 52 -50.10 2.76 -83.32
C GLY A 52 -49.13 3.69 -82.57
N PRO A 53 -47.83 3.34 -82.46
CA PRO A 53 -47.25 2.00 -82.35
C PRO A 53 -46.28 1.82 -81.15
N GLY A 54 -46.04 0.56 -80.76
CA GLY A 54 -44.88 0.01 -80.01
C GLY A 54 -44.12 0.88 -78.98
N GLU A 55 -44.27 0.57 -77.69
CA GLU A 55 -43.40 1.10 -76.62
C GLU A 55 -41.95 0.58 -76.70
N GLN A 56 -40.98 1.40 -76.28
CA GLN A 56 -39.79 0.92 -75.57
C GLN A 56 -39.85 1.30 -74.08
N LYS A 57 -40.42 0.41 -73.25
CA LYS A 57 -40.42 0.57 -71.79
C LYS A 57 -38.99 0.50 -71.23
N LYS A 58 -38.42 1.65 -70.84
CA LYS A 58 -37.19 1.71 -70.03
C LYS A 58 -37.41 0.93 -68.72
N LYS A 59 -36.61 -0.12 -68.47
CA LYS A 59 -36.77 -1.03 -67.33
C LYS A 59 -36.80 -0.25 -65.99
N LYS A 60 -37.91 -0.39 -65.25
CA LYS A 60 -38.16 0.30 -63.95
C LYS A 60 -37.36 -0.29 -62.77
N TYR A 61 -36.79 -1.48 -62.95
CA TYR A 61 -36.19 -2.31 -61.90
C TYR A 61 -34.75 -2.71 -62.25
N VAL A 62 -33.95 -2.96 -61.22
CA VAL A 62 -32.63 -3.56 -61.27
C VAL A 62 -32.75 -4.97 -60.70
N ASP A 63 -32.20 -5.94 -61.41
CA ASP A 63 -32.16 -7.34 -60.99
C ASP A 63 -30.77 -7.64 -60.40
N LEU A 64 -30.75 -8.25 -59.22
CA LEU A 64 -29.54 -8.66 -58.49
C LEU A 64 -29.45 -10.19 -58.35
N GLY A 65 -30.06 -10.93 -59.27
CA GLY A 65 -29.98 -12.39 -59.40
C GLY A 65 -30.97 -13.15 -58.51
N CYS A 66 -31.12 -12.72 -57.24
CA CYS A 66 -32.08 -13.30 -56.30
C CYS A 66 -33.17 -12.30 -55.85
N ILE A 67 -33.04 -11.01 -56.15
CA ILE A 67 -33.97 -9.96 -55.72
C ILE A 67 -34.10 -8.90 -56.82
N ILE A 68 -35.34 -8.55 -57.18
CA ILE A 68 -35.68 -7.48 -58.13
C ILE A 68 -36.02 -6.21 -57.34
N VAL A 69 -35.23 -5.15 -57.48
CA VAL A 69 -35.37 -3.89 -56.71
C VAL A 69 -35.75 -2.73 -57.63
N SER A 70 -36.64 -1.85 -57.18
CA SER A 70 -36.98 -0.62 -57.90
C SER A 70 -35.72 0.25 -58.11
N ARG A 71 -35.49 0.73 -59.34
CA ARG A 71 -34.27 1.49 -59.67
C ARG A 71 -34.12 2.76 -58.82
N LYS A 72 -35.23 3.38 -58.39
CA LYS A 72 -35.19 4.52 -57.44
C LYS A 72 -34.67 4.12 -56.07
N ILE A 73 -35.13 2.97 -55.54
CA ILE A 73 -34.73 2.47 -54.21
C ILE A 73 -33.25 2.08 -54.24
N PHE A 74 -32.83 1.31 -55.26
CA PHE A 74 -31.42 0.90 -55.41
C PHE A 74 -30.46 2.08 -55.45
N VAL A 75 -30.77 3.13 -56.23
CA VAL A 75 -29.94 4.35 -56.30
C VAL A 75 -29.89 5.09 -54.95
N TRP A 76 -31.01 5.16 -54.22
CA TRP A 76 -31.02 5.73 -52.88
C TRP A 76 -30.18 4.91 -51.90
N THR A 77 -30.37 3.59 -51.81
CA THR A 77 -29.61 2.72 -50.90
C THR A 77 -28.10 2.77 -51.17
N VAL A 78 -27.68 2.72 -52.44
CA VAL A 78 -26.26 2.88 -52.81
C VAL A 78 -25.75 4.29 -52.47
N GLY A 79 -26.56 5.33 -52.69
CA GLY A 79 -26.24 6.70 -52.28
C GLY A 79 -26.01 6.82 -50.77
N THR A 80 -26.93 6.30 -49.94
CA THR A 80 -26.79 6.33 -48.49
C THR A 80 -25.56 5.55 -48.02
N LEU A 81 -25.28 4.39 -48.61
CA LEU A 81 -24.08 3.59 -48.27
C LEU A 81 -22.78 4.35 -48.62
N LEU A 82 -22.72 5.03 -49.77
CA LEU A 82 -21.57 5.85 -50.16
C LEU A 82 -21.39 7.06 -49.24
N VAL A 83 -22.47 7.75 -48.86
CA VAL A 83 -22.42 8.88 -47.91
C VAL A 83 -21.99 8.42 -46.51
N SER A 84 -22.53 7.30 -46.01
CA SER A 84 -22.12 6.72 -44.73
C SER A 84 -20.66 6.25 -44.74
N GLY A 85 -20.21 5.63 -45.83
CA GLY A 85 -18.81 5.25 -46.02
C GLY A 85 -17.87 6.45 -46.07
N PHE A 86 -18.27 7.53 -46.74
CA PHE A 86 -17.53 8.79 -46.77
C PHE A 86 -17.46 9.45 -45.38
N LEU A 87 -18.58 9.49 -44.62
CA LEU A 87 -18.60 10.00 -43.24
C LEU A 87 -17.67 9.19 -42.33
N ALA A 88 -17.74 7.85 -42.38
CA ALA A 88 -16.88 6.98 -41.60
C ALA A 88 -15.40 7.14 -41.98
N GLY A 89 -15.10 7.30 -43.27
CA GLY A 89 -13.77 7.62 -43.78
C GLY A 89 -13.26 8.98 -43.26
N LEU A 90 -14.10 10.02 -43.31
CA LEU A 90 -13.77 11.36 -42.82
C LEU A 90 -13.51 11.38 -41.31
N ILE A 91 -14.35 10.71 -40.51
CA ILE A 91 -14.16 10.56 -39.06
C ILE A 91 -12.86 9.79 -38.77
N THR A 92 -12.60 8.70 -39.49
CA THR A 92 -11.37 7.91 -39.34
C THR A 92 -10.13 8.71 -39.73
N LEU A 93 -10.22 9.57 -40.75
CA LEU A 93 -9.17 10.49 -41.14
C LEU A 93 -8.90 11.50 -40.03
N ILE A 94 -9.92 12.21 -39.55
CA ILE A 94 -9.83 13.20 -38.45
C ILE A 94 -9.22 12.56 -37.20
N VAL A 95 -9.67 11.36 -36.79
CA VAL A 95 -9.15 10.64 -35.62
C VAL A 95 -7.68 10.20 -35.79
N LYS A 96 -7.16 10.12 -37.03
CA LYS A 96 -5.74 9.85 -37.33
C LYS A 96 -4.89 11.10 -37.59
N THR A 97 -5.47 12.21 -38.07
CA THR A 97 -4.74 13.42 -38.45
C THR A 97 -4.74 14.49 -37.37
N VAL A 98 -5.71 14.50 -36.45
CA VAL A 98 -5.65 15.34 -35.24
C VAL A 98 -4.45 14.89 -34.40
N PRO A 99 -3.47 15.77 -34.14
CA PRO A 99 -2.37 15.44 -33.25
C PRO A 99 -2.92 15.14 -31.87
N ARG A 100 -2.73 13.91 -31.38
CA ARG A 100 -2.93 13.61 -29.97
C ARG A 100 -1.87 14.37 -29.19
N HIS A 101 -2.21 15.56 -28.71
CA HIS A 101 -1.50 16.22 -27.61
C HIS A 101 -1.73 15.38 -26.35
N HIS A 102 -0.99 14.27 -26.26
CA HIS A 102 -0.60 13.73 -24.97
C HIS A 102 0.26 14.81 -24.32
N HIS A 103 -0.38 15.61 -23.46
CA HIS A 103 0.34 16.47 -22.53
C HIS A 103 1.39 15.59 -21.85
N PRO A 104 2.69 15.95 -21.92
CA PRO A 104 3.71 15.16 -21.24
C PRO A 104 3.32 15.06 -19.77
N HIS A 105 3.31 13.84 -19.23
CA HIS A 105 2.97 13.64 -17.83
C HIS A 105 3.83 14.59 -16.97
N PRO A 106 3.24 15.27 -15.96
CA PRO A 106 4.01 16.16 -15.10
C PRO A 106 5.18 15.38 -14.50
N PRO A 107 6.35 16.02 -14.33
CA PRO A 107 7.51 15.33 -13.78
C PRO A 107 7.15 14.74 -12.40
N PRO A 108 7.55 13.48 -12.11
CA PRO A 108 7.18 12.82 -10.87
C PRO A 108 7.63 13.64 -9.65
N ASP A 109 6.78 13.68 -8.63
CA ASP A 109 7.06 14.45 -7.42
C ASP A 109 8.27 13.89 -6.63
N ASN A 110 8.76 14.66 -5.67
CA ASN A 110 9.92 14.28 -4.86
C ASN A 110 9.70 12.99 -4.06
N TYR A 111 8.46 12.68 -3.67
CA TYR A 111 8.15 11.47 -2.91
C TYR A 111 8.17 10.23 -3.82
N THR A 112 7.64 10.36 -5.04
CA THR A 112 7.69 9.35 -6.12
C THR A 112 9.14 9.09 -6.54
N LEU A 113 9.94 10.16 -6.76
CA LEU A 113 11.37 10.06 -7.07
C LEU A 113 12.21 9.44 -5.93
N ALA A 114 11.77 9.59 -4.68
CA ALA A 114 12.35 8.88 -3.54
C ALA A 114 11.87 7.44 -3.43
N LEU A 115 10.61 7.14 -3.77
CA LEU A 115 9.99 5.81 -3.71
C LEU A 115 10.70 4.82 -4.64
N HIS A 116 10.89 5.20 -5.91
CA HIS A 116 11.70 4.44 -6.88
C HIS A 116 13.08 4.05 -6.33
N LYS A 117 13.71 4.96 -5.57
CA LYS A 117 15.02 4.71 -4.95
C LYS A 117 14.87 3.80 -3.74
N ALA A 118 13.95 4.10 -2.82
CA ALA A 118 13.76 3.37 -1.58
C ALA A 118 13.43 1.87 -1.80
N LEU A 119 12.74 1.53 -2.90
CA LEU A 119 12.51 0.14 -3.31
C LEU A 119 13.81 -0.56 -3.78
N MET A 120 14.72 0.16 -4.45
CA MET A 120 16.02 -0.39 -4.88
C MET A 120 16.95 -0.81 -3.72
N PHE A 121 16.73 -0.31 -2.50
CA PHE A 121 17.44 -0.80 -1.31
C PHE A 121 17.15 -2.28 -1.06
N PHE A 122 15.90 -2.73 -1.18
CA PHE A 122 15.55 -4.14 -0.97
C PHE A 122 16.26 -5.06 -1.97
N ASN A 123 16.40 -4.63 -3.23
CA ASN A 123 17.22 -5.34 -4.23
C ASN A 123 18.71 -5.43 -3.85
N ALA A 124 19.22 -4.45 -3.10
CA ALA A 124 20.57 -4.48 -2.55
C ALA A 124 20.70 -5.37 -1.31
N GLN A 125 19.60 -5.63 -0.58
CA GLN A 125 19.55 -6.53 0.59
C GLN A 125 19.29 -8.01 0.27
N ARG A 126 18.85 -8.39 -0.94
CA ARG A 126 18.47 -9.79 -1.26
C ARG A 126 19.62 -10.79 -0.99
N SER A 127 19.33 -11.84 -0.24
CA SER A 127 20.21 -13.00 0.01
C SER A 127 19.85 -14.16 -0.93
N GLY A 128 20.74 -15.14 -1.10
CA GLY A 128 20.51 -16.32 -1.94
C GLY A 128 20.90 -16.13 -3.41
N LYS A 129 20.20 -16.83 -4.30
CA LYS A 129 20.43 -16.82 -5.75
C LYS A 129 19.57 -15.75 -6.40
N LEU A 130 20.18 -14.63 -6.78
CA LEU A 130 19.49 -13.44 -7.29
C LEU A 130 18.79 -13.67 -8.64
N PRO A 131 17.71 -12.93 -8.95
CA PRO A 131 17.09 -12.95 -10.27
C PRO A 131 18.02 -12.35 -11.34
N LYS A 132 17.80 -12.72 -12.62
CA LYS A 132 18.58 -12.18 -13.75
C LYS A 132 18.57 -10.65 -13.84
N HIS A 133 17.47 -10.03 -13.39
CA HIS A 133 17.25 -8.58 -13.43
C HIS A 133 17.08 -8.01 -12.02
N ASN A 134 18.11 -8.15 -11.18
CA ASN A 134 18.12 -7.60 -9.81
C ASN A 134 18.30 -6.07 -9.76
N ASN A 135 18.58 -5.41 -10.89
CA ASN A 135 18.88 -3.97 -11.08
C ASN A 135 20.06 -3.38 -10.27
N VAL A 136 20.51 -4.04 -9.20
CA VAL A 136 21.69 -3.67 -8.41
C VAL A 136 22.93 -4.42 -8.95
N SER A 137 23.61 -3.79 -9.90
CA SER A 137 24.69 -4.41 -10.70
C SER A 137 25.92 -4.85 -9.92
N TRP A 138 26.11 -4.38 -8.68
CA TRP A 138 27.25 -4.71 -7.83
C TRP A 138 27.02 -5.90 -6.89
N ARG A 139 25.78 -6.33 -6.66
CA ARG A 139 25.42 -7.55 -5.92
C ARG A 139 25.63 -8.82 -6.78
N GLY A 140 25.61 -9.99 -6.13
CA GLY A 140 25.68 -11.31 -6.74
C GLY A 140 25.06 -12.40 -5.85
N ASN A 141 25.13 -13.64 -6.32
CA ASN A 141 24.63 -14.80 -5.57
C ASN A 141 25.46 -15.00 -4.29
N SER A 142 24.79 -15.08 -3.15
CA SER A 142 25.41 -15.07 -1.82
C SER A 142 24.63 -15.97 -0.87
N CYS A 143 25.29 -16.56 0.13
CA CYS A 143 24.64 -17.40 1.16
C CYS A 143 23.69 -18.50 0.59
N THR A 144 24.00 -19.05 -0.58
CA THR A 144 23.16 -20.04 -1.28
C THR A 144 23.16 -21.44 -0.63
N ARG A 145 23.77 -21.56 0.55
CA ARG A 145 23.86 -22.76 1.39
C ARG A 145 23.32 -22.51 2.80
N ASP A 146 22.64 -21.38 3.04
CA ASP A 146 21.86 -21.16 4.25
C ASP A 146 20.85 -22.31 4.38
N GLY A 147 20.91 -23.09 5.47
CA GLY A 147 20.09 -24.28 5.70
C GLY A 147 20.84 -25.62 5.55
N ASP A 148 21.89 -25.69 4.73
CA ASP A 148 22.65 -26.92 4.46
C ASP A 148 23.15 -27.57 5.77
N GLY A 149 22.77 -28.83 6.00
CA GLY A 149 23.22 -29.61 7.16
C GLY A 149 22.60 -29.22 8.51
N SER A 150 21.67 -28.26 8.57
CA SER A 150 21.07 -27.80 9.84
C SER A 150 20.11 -28.81 10.47
N SER A 151 19.12 -29.29 9.71
CA SER A 151 18.20 -30.38 10.11
C SER A 151 17.49 -30.97 8.90
N SER A 152 16.73 -32.05 9.10
CA SER A 152 15.84 -32.61 8.07
C SER A 152 14.66 -31.68 7.69
N LEU A 153 14.33 -30.71 8.55
CA LEU A 153 13.23 -29.75 8.36
C LEU A 153 13.67 -28.50 7.59
N PHE A 154 14.91 -28.03 7.77
CA PHE A 154 15.38 -26.71 7.31
C PHE A 154 16.48 -26.77 6.24
N LYS A 155 16.33 -27.70 5.29
CA LYS A 155 17.36 -28.05 4.29
C LYS A 155 17.73 -26.93 3.32
N ASP A 156 16.79 -26.03 3.00
CA ASP A 156 17.03 -24.85 2.17
C ASP A 156 16.41 -23.64 2.87
N LEU A 157 17.25 -22.70 3.27
CA LEU A 157 16.87 -21.37 3.77
C LEU A 157 17.49 -20.27 2.90
N SER A 158 17.97 -20.59 1.69
CA SER A 158 18.48 -19.61 0.74
C SER A 158 17.37 -18.65 0.29
N GLY A 159 17.71 -17.41 -0.01
CA GLY A 159 16.73 -16.34 -0.21
C GLY A 159 16.58 -15.45 1.03
N GLY A 160 15.52 -14.64 1.04
CA GLY A 160 15.26 -13.65 2.08
C GLY A 160 16.13 -12.41 1.93
N TYR A 161 16.23 -11.62 3.00
CA TYR A 161 16.92 -10.34 3.02
C TYR A 161 17.94 -10.29 4.15
N TYR A 162 19.09 -9.68 3.89
CA TYR A 162 20.00 -9.22 4.94
C TYR A 162 19.41 -8.00 5.64
N ASP A 163 19.53 -7.93 6.96
CA ASP A 163 18.79 -6.96 7.77
C ASP A 163 19.29 -5.51 7.62
N ALA A 164 20.60 -5.32 7.74
CA ALA A 164 21.18 -3.98 7.86
C ALA A 164 22.47 -3.83 7.02
N GLY A 165 23.56 -3.32 7.60
CA GLY A 165 24.87 -3.29 6.97
C GLY A 165 25.61 -4.63 6.93
N ASP A 166 25.02 -5.67 7.51
CA ASP A 166 25.57 -7.01 7.72
C ASP A 166 25.09 -8.05 6.68
N ALA A 167 25.30 -9.34 6.95
CA ALA A 167 24.68 -10.43 6.19
C ALA A 167 23.83 -11.37 7.08
N ILE A 168 23.35 -10.92 8.24
CA ILE A 168 22.48 -11.70 9.11
C ILE A 168 21.04 -11.60 8.60
N LYS A 169 20.28 -12.70 8.75
CA LYS A 169 18.84 -12.74 8.49
C LYS A 169 18.09 -12.82 9.82
N PHE A 170 17.83 -11.67 10.43
CA PHE A 170 16.95 -11.56 11.60
C PHE A 170 15.49 -11.61 11.15
N ASN A 171 14.77 -12.69 11.45
CA ASN A 171 13.43 -12.89 10.87
C ASN A 171 12.38 -11.94 11.47
N PHE A 172 12.59 -11.37 12.65
CA PHE A 172 11.63 -10.46 13.32
C PHE A 172 11.52 -9.09 12.62
N PRO A 173 12.60 -8.27 12.49
CA PRO A 173 12.54 -7.00 11.75
C PRO A 173 12.25 -7.21 10.26
N ALA A 174 12.72 -8.32 9.67
CA ALA A 174 12.38 -8.67 8.28
C ALA A 174 10.88 -8.94 8.11
N SER A 175 10.22 -9.58 9.08
CA SER A 175 8.77 -9.83 9.02
C SER A 175 8.00 -8.53 9.12
N PHE A 176 8.31 -7.68 10.12
CA PHE A 176 7.75 -6.34 10.24
C PHE A 176 7.91 -5.52 8.94
N ALA A 177 9.08 -5.56 8.31
CA ALA A 177 9.33 -4.89 7.04
C ALA A 177 8.40 -5.39 5.91
N MET A 178 8.18 -6.71 5.81
CA MET A 178 7.24 -7.27 4.82
C MET A 178 5.78 -6.97 5.15
N THR A 179 5.40 -6.92 6.43
CA THR A 179 4.05 -6.49 6.85
C THR A 179 3.81 -5.03 6.50
N MET A 180 4.76 -4.13 6.77
CA MET A 180 4.67 -2.70 6.44
C MET A 180 4.61 -2.43 4.94
N LEU A 181 5.44 -3.10 4.13
CA LEU A 181 5.35 -3.03 2.67
C LEU A 181 4.00 -3.53 2.18
N SER A 182 3.54 -4.69 2.66
CA SER A 182 2.24 -5.26 2.28
C SER A 182 1.08 -4.34 2.67
N TRP A 183 1.12 -3.73 3.87
CA TRP A 183 0.14 -2.75 4.31
C TRP A 183 0.10 -1.55 3.35
N SER A 184 1.25 -0.96 3.01
CA SER A 184 1.30 0.16 2.07
C SER A 184 0.72 -0.18 0.69
N VAL A 185 0.87 -1.41 0.21
CA VAL A 185 0.28 -1.86 -1.06
C VAL A 185 -1.22 -2.10 -0.93
N ILE A 186 -1.73 -2.54 0.22
CA ILE A 186 -3.17 -2.72 0.47
C ILE A 186 -3.91 -1.39 0.44
N GLU A 187 -3.35 -0.35 1.09
CA GLU A 187 -3.99 0.97 1.14
C GLU A 187 -3.76 1.79 -0.14
N TYR A 188 -2.56 1.70 -0.74
CA TYR A 188 -2.10 2.60 -1.81
C TYR A 188 -1.71 1.91 -3.14
N SER A 189 -2.31 0.75 -3.44
CA SER A 189 -2.09 0.00 -4.70
C SER A 189 -2.14 0.90 -5.95
N ALA A 190 -3.13 1.81 -6.03
CA ALA A 190 -3.30 2.74 -7.14
C ALA A 190 -2.15 3.74 -7.28
N LYS A 191 -1.56 4.21 -6.16
CA LYS A 191 -0.39 5.10 -6.18
C LYS A 191 0.87 4.36 -6.64
N TYR A 192 1.04 3.11 -6.23
CA TYR A 192 2.11 2.25 -6.74
C TYR A 192 1.98 1.95 -8.24
N GLU A 193 0.76 1.76 -8.76
CA GLU A 193 0.53 1.55 -10.20
C GLU A 193 0.78 2.85 -10.99
N ALA A 194 0.33 4.01 -10.48
CA ALA A 194 0.61 5.31 -11.07
C ALA A 194 2.13 5.64 -11.10
N ALA A 195 2.88 5.18 -10.10
CA ALA A 195 4.35 5.25 -10.06
C ALA A 195 5.05 4.18 -10.93
N GLY A 196 4.32 3.20 -11.49
CA GLY A 196 4.90 2.07 -12.24
C GLY A 196 5.65 1.05 -11.37
N GLU A 197 5.53 1.13 -10.04
CA GLU A 197 6.30 0.35 -9.06
C GLU A 197 5.52 -0.83 -8.45
N LEU A 198 4.22 -0.97 -8.72
CA LEU A 198 3.36 -2.02 -8.11
C LEU A 198 3.92 -3.44 -8.31
N ASN A 199 4.40 -3.77 -9.51
CA ASN A 199 4.99 -5.07 -9.80
C ASN A 199 6.33 -5.30 -9.08
N HIS A 200 7.10 -4.23 -8.82
CA HIS A 200 8.40 -4.30 -8.16
C HIS A 200 8.26 -4.42 -6.64
N VAL A 201 7.37 -3.65 -6.02
CA VAL A 201 7.04 -3.85 -4.59
C VAL A 201 6.37 -5.20 -4.34
N LYS A 202 5.55 -5.71 -5.28
CA LYS A 202 5.04 -7.08 -5.23
C LYS A 202 6.18 -8.12 -5.32
N ASP A 203 7.15 -7.98 -6.21
CA ASP A 203 8.32 -8.90 -6.25
C ASP A 203 9.16 -8.83 -4.95
N ILE A 204 9.33 -7.64 -4.36
CA ILE A 204 10.02 -7.44 -3.08
C ILE A 204 9.30 -8.18 -1.94
N ILE A 205 7.98 -8.00 -1.80
CA ILE A 205 7.17 -8.70 -0.79
C ILE A 205 7.24 -10.21 -1.01
N LYS A 206 7.10 -10.65 -2.28
CA LYS A 206 7.13 -12.08 -2.64
C LYS A 206 8.45 -12.75 -2.24
N TRP A 207 9.57 -12.06 -2.42
CA TRP A 207 10.89 -12.56 -2.05
C TRP A 207 11.03 -12.81 -0.54
N GLY A 208 10.42 -11.94 0.29
CA GLY A 208 10.35 -12.12 1.73
C GLY A 208 9.43 -13.27 2.13
N SER A 209 8.20 -13.31 1.59
CA SER A 209 7.22 -14.34 1.93
C SER A 209 7.59 -15.74 1.41
N ASP A 210 8.23 -15.85 0.24
CA ASP A 210 8.81 -17.12 -0.26
C ASP A 210 9.89 -17.66 0.71
N TYR A 211 10.69 -16.78 1.32
CA TYR A 211 11.69 -17.17 2.32
C TYR A 211 11.05 -17.54 3.66
N PHE A 212 10.08 -16.78 4.16
CA PHE A 212 9.39 -17.14 5.42
C PHE A 212 8.71 -18.51 5.32
N LEU A 213 8.13 -18.86 4.18
CA LEU A 213 7.60 -20.22 3.97
C LEU A 213 8.67 -21.33 4.08
N LYS A 214 9.97 -21.04 3.97
CA LYS A 214 11.06 -22.02 4.23
C LYS A 214 11.43 -22.16 5.71
N THR A 215 11.12 -21.15 6.53
CA THR A 215 11.54 -21.06 7.95
C THR A 215 10.72 -21.95 8.91
N PHE A 216 9.69 -22.62 8.41
CA PHE A 216 8.82 -23.53 9.14
C PHE A 216 8.19 -24.56 8.20
N ASN A 217 7.58 -25.63 8.74
CA ASN A 217 6.78 -26.56 7.92
C ASN A 217 5.44 -25.90 7.52
N HIS A 218 5.49 -25.10 6.45
CA HIS A 218 4.33 -24.38 5.89
C HIS A 218 3.28 -25.28 5.21
N THR A 219 3.44 -26.59 5.27
CA THR A 219 2.47 -27.59 4.75
C THR A 219 1.77 -28.38 5.86
N ALA A 220 2.02 -28.04 7.12
CA ALA A 220 1.35 -28.63 8.28
C ALA A 220 0.42 -27.62 8.96
N ASP A 221 -0.73 -28.07 9.46
CA ASP A 221 -1.66 -27.27 10.28
C ASP A 221 -1.13 -26.97 11.69
N SER A 222 0.02 -27.52 12.08
CA SER A 222 0.63 -27.32 13.41
C SER A 222 2.13 -27.61 13.37
N ILE A 223 2.89 -26.84 14.16
CA ILE A 223 4.35 -26.89 14.24
C ILE A 223 4.79 -26.69 15.70
N SER A 224 6.01 -27.11 16.04
CA SER A 224 6.62 -26.97 17.37
C SER A 224 7.92 -26.16 17.37
N THR A 225 8.35 -25.64 16.21
CA THR A 225 9.62 -24.93 16.03
C THR A 225 9.61 -24.14 14.72
N ILE A 226 10.19 -22.95 14.76
CA ILE A 226 10.44 -22.08 13.59
C ILE A 226 11.93 -21.66 13.60
N VAL A 227 12.47 -21.27 12.43
CA VAL A 227 13.78 -20.59 12.35
C VAL A 227 13.57 -19.12 12.74
N MET A 228 14.36 -18.63 13.70
CA MET A 228 14.37 -17.21 14.08
C MET A 228 15.47 -16.40 13.38
N GLN A 229 16.57 -17.05 13.01
CA GLN A 229 17.74 -16.37 12.48
C GLN A 229 18.62 -17.27 11.62
N VAL A 230 19.30 -16.69 10.62
CA VAL A 230 20.40 -17.36 9.91
C VAL A 230 21.63 -16.46 9.84
N GLY A 231 22.77 -16.98 10.30
CA GLY A 231 23.97 -16.19 10.62
C GLY A 231 23.96 -15.68 12.07
N VAL A 232 25.13 -15.35 12.59
CA VAL A 232 25.33 -14.79 13.94
C VAL A 232 26.36 -13.66 13.89
N GLY A 233 26.14 -12.62 14.68
CA GLY A 233 27.03 -11.49 14.86
C GLY A 233 27.96 -11.64 16.06
N ASP A 234 27.50 -12.28 17.14
CA ASP A 234 28.23 -12.52 18.41
C ASP A 234 29.32 -11.49 18.74
N THR A 235 28.91 -10.42 19.42
CA THR A 235 29.80 -9.37 19.93
C THR A 235 30.28 -9.63 21.36
N SER A 236 30.16 -10.87 21.88
CA SER A 236 30.62 -11.19 23.23
C SER A 236 32.16 -11.30 23.26
N GLY A 237 32.79 -10.32 23.93
CA GLY A 237 34.22 -10.11 23.87
C GLY A 237 35.02 -11.31 24.39
N GLY A 238 35.79 -11.95 23.50
CA GLY A 238 36.63 -13.11 23.80
C GLY A 238 36.58 -14.17 22.70
N ASN A 239 35.45 -14.29 22.00
CA ASN A 239 35.36 -15.16 20.82
C ASN A 239 36.16 -14.56 19.65
N THR A 240 37.00 -15.37 19.00
CA THR A 240 37.75 -14.99 17.78
C THR A 240 37.35 -15.81 16.56
N SER A 241 36.31 -16.65 16.70
CA SER A 241 35.71 -17.44 15.62
C SER A 241 35.12 -16.52 14.55
N PRO A 242 35.37 -16.75 13.25
CA PRO A 242 34.76 -15.98 12.18
C PRO A 242 33.22 -15.99 12.23
N ASN A 243 32.63 -14.80 12.39
CA ASN A 243 31.19 -14.54 12.42
C ASN A 243 30.87 -13.26 11.61
N ASP A 244 29.60 -12.87 11.51
CA ASP A 244 29.16 -11.80 10.60
C ASP A 244 29.63 -10.39 11.02
N HIS A 245 29.79 -10.10 12.32
CA HIS A 245 30.23 -8.78 12.82
C HIS A 245 31.73 -8.68 13.09
N TYR A 246 32.41 -9.82 13.29
CA TYR A 246 33.87 -9.95 13.27
C TYR A 246 34.44 -9.86 11.84
N CYS A 247 33.70 -10.34 10.83
CA CYS A 247 34.11 -10.26 9.43
C CYS A 247 33.56 -9.02 8.71
N TRP A 248 34.41 -8.35 7.94
CA TRP A 248 33.98 -7.33 6.96
C TRP A 248 34.36 -7.80 5.56
N MET A 249 33.42 -8.49 4.91
CA MET A 249 33.57 -9.09 3.58
C MET A 249 32.25 -8.98 2.81
N ARG A 250 32.26 -9.12 1.48
CA ARG A 250 31.01 -9.07 0.70
C ARG A 250 30.15 -10.30 1.00
N PRO A 251 28.81 -10.23 0.94
CA PRO A 251 27.95 -11.40 1.08
C PRO A 251 28.31 -12.56 0.14
N GLU A 252 28.79 -12.23 -1.06
CA GLU A 252 29.25 -13.17 -2.10
C GLU A 252 30.59 -13.84 -1.77
N ASP A 253 31.38 -13.29 -0.85
CA ASP A 253 32.68 -13.84 -0.44
C ASP A 253 32.58 -14.78 0.79
N ILE A 254 31.46 -14.77 1.53
CA ILE A 254 31.34 -15.41 2.86
C ILE A 254 31.72 -16.90 2.82
N ASP A 255 32.66 -17.28 3.68
CA ASP A 255 33.15 -18.65 3.88
C ASP A 255 33.12 -19.15 5.33
N TYR A 256 32.71 -18.31 6.30
CA TYR A 256 32.43 -18.74 7.67
C TYR A 256 31.10 -19.49 7.78
N VAL A 257 30.97 -20.32 8.82
CA VAL A 257 29.74 -21.06 9.12
C VAL A 257 28.63 -20.08 9.51
N ARG A 258 27.43 -20.27 8.95
CA ARG A 258 26.24 -19.46 9.26
C ARG A 258 25.21 -20.34 9.97
N PRO A 259 25.17 -20.32 11.32
CA PRO A 259 24.22 -21.14 12.08
C PRO A 259 22.77 -20.81 11.71
N VAL A 260 21.92 -21.83 11.78
CA VAL A 260 20.46 -21.68 11.73
C VAL A 260 19.98 -21.72 13.18
N LEU A 261 19.48 -20.60 13.70
CA LEU A 261 18.93 -20.55 15.06
C LEU A 261 17.42 -20.72 15.00
N THR A 262 16.90 -21.57 15.88
CA THR A 262 15.49 -21.93 15.96
C THR A 262 14.89 -21.57 17.32
N CYS A 263 13.58 -21.37 17.37
CA CYS A 263 12.84 -21.19 18.61
C CYS A 263 11.58 -22.05 18.62
N SER A 264 11.28 -22.61 19.79
CA SER A 264 10.11 -23.44 20.06
C SER A 264 9.02 -22.73 20.89
N SER A 265 9.32 -21.53 21.42
CA SER A 265 8.41 -20.71 22.20
C SER A 265 8.74 -19.22 21.99
N CYS A 266 8.08 -18.61 21.00
CA CYS A 266 8.44 -17.32 20.42
C CYS A 266 7.23 -16.67 19.75
N SER A 267 6.28 -16.24 20.59
CA SER A 267 4.98 -15.69 20.22
C SER A 267 5.07 -14.41 19.39
N ASP A 268 5.98 -13.53 19.76
CA ASP A 268 6.30 -12.26 19.11
C ASP A 268 6.70 -12.46 17.65
N LEU A 269 7.78 -13.20 17.42
CA LEU A 269 8.28 -13.52 16.09
C LEU A 269 7.24 -14.27 15.27
N ALA A 270 6.61 -15.31 15.84
CA ALA A 270 5.67 -16.14 15.10
C ALA A 270 4.38 -15.37 14.72
N ALA A 271 3.91 -14.45 15.56
CA ALA A 271 2.75 -13.62 15.25
C ALA A 271 3.08 -12.49 14.26
N GLU A 272 4.28 -11.91 14.27
CA GLU A 272 4.71 -10.97 13.21
C GLU A 272 4.95 -11.69 11.87
N MET A 273 5.54 -12.88 11.86
CA MET A 273 5.63 -13.70 10.64
C MET A 273 4.24 -14.07 10.11
N ALA A 274 3.27 -14.33 10.99
CA ALA A 274 1.88 -14.54 10.59
C ALA A 274 1.23 -13.27 10.02
N ALA A 275 1.50 -12.09 10.61
CA ALA A 275 1.06 -10.80 10.07
C ALA A 275 1.63 -10.54 8.67
N ALA A 276 2.93 -10.80 8.46
CA ALA A 276 3.60 -10.65 7.18
C ALA A 276 3.01 -11.57 6.09
N LEU A 277 2.76 -12.84 6.40
CA LEU A 277 2.13 -13.76 5.44
C LEU A 277 0.65 -13.43 5.19
N ALA A 278 -0.10 -13.03 6.22
CA ALA A 278 -1.51 -12.66 6.09
C ALA A 278 -1.69 -11.37 5.27
N SER A 279 -0.93 -10.31 5.55
CA SER A 279 -0.94 -9.08 4.74
C SER A 279 -0.49 -9.35 3.29
N ALA A 280 0.59 -10.10 3.08
CA ALA A 280 1.03 -10.50 1.74
C ALA A 280 -0.06 -11.30 0.98
N SER A 281 -0.83 -12.15 1.65
CA SER A 281 -1.91 -12.93 1.01
C SER A 281 -3.01 -12.05 0.40
N ILE A 282 -3.27 -10.87 0.98
CA ILE A 282 -4.21 -9.87 0.45
C ILE A 282 -3.60 -9.20 -0.80
N VAL A 283 -2.32 -8.83 -0.75
CA VAL A 283 -1.56 -8.26 -1.89
C VAL A 283 -1.51 -9.23 -3.09
N PHE A 284 -1.51 -10.54 -2.84
CA PHE A 284 -1.50 -11.58 -3.88
C PHE A 284 -2.86 -12.25 -4.14
N LYS A 285 -3.98 -11.66 -3.72
CA LYS A 285 -5.33 -12.26 -3.88
C LYS A 285 -5.65 -12.71 -5.31
N ASP A 286 -5.13 -12.00 -6.31
CA ASP A 286 -5.24 -12.31 -7.74
C ASP A 286 -4.59 -13.67 -8.09
N ASN A 287 -3.47 -14.01 -7.44
CA ASN A 287 -2.86 -15.33 -7.48
C ASN A 287 -3.42 -16.18 -6.33
N LYS A 288 -4.66 -16.64 -6.51
CA LYS A 288 -5.42 -17.42 -5.51
C LYS A 288 -4.61 -18.55 -4.87
N ALA A 289 -3.84 -19.31 -5.66
CA ALA A 289 -3.04 -20.43 -5.15
C ALA A 289 -1.91 -19.96 -4.21
N TYR A 290 -1.21 -18.87 -4.55
CA TYR A 290 -0.18 -18.29 -3.70
C TYR A 290 -0.79 -17.61 -2.46
N SER A 291 -1.89 -16.85 -2.62
CA SER A 291 -2.64 -16.25 -1.52
C SER A 291 -3.11 -17.30 -0.50
N GLN A 292 -3.73 -18.40 -0.96
CA GLN A 292 -4.15 -19.50 -0.07
C GLN A 292 -2.98 -20.18 0.64
N LYS A 293 -1.83 -20.35 -0.02
CA LYS A 293 -0.60 -20.87 0.60
C LYS A 293 -0.10 -19.95 1.72
N LEU A 294 -0.10 -18.64 1.48
CA LEU A 294 0.28 -17.63 2.47
C LEU A 294 -0.69 -17.61 3.68
N VAL A 295 -2.02 -17.65 3.42
CA VAL A 295 -3.04 -17.76 4.48
C VAL A 295 -2.84 -19.00 5.36
N HIS A 296 -2.62 -20.17 4.76
CA HIS A 296 -2.39 -21.41 5.52
C HIS A 296 -1.13 -21.28 6.39
N GLY A 297 -0.01 -20.81 5.83
CA GLY A 297 1.21 -20.55 6.59
C GLY A 297 1.01 -19.56 7.75
N ALA A 298 0.29 -18.46 7.52
CA ALA A 298 -0.04 -17.48 8.55
C ALA A 298 -0.87 -18.08 9.69
N ARG A 299 -1.87 -18.91 9.36
CA ARG A 299 -2.73 -19.60 10.34
C ARG A 299 -1.91 -20.58 11.20
N THR A 300 -1.02 -21.36 10.60
CA THR A 300 -0.13 -22.29 11.30
C THR A 300 0.83 -21.55 12.25
N LEU A 301 1.46 -20.47 11.78
CA LEU A 301 2.36 -19.65 12.61
C LEU A 301 1.63 -19.01 13.79
N PHE A 302 0.46 -18.42 13.57
CA PHE A 302 -0.29 -17.77 14.64
C PHE A 302 -0.87 -18.78 15.64
N LYS A 303 -1.24 -19.99 15.21
CA LYS A 303 -1.59 -21.09 16.11
C LYS A 303 -0.40 -21.41 17.04
N PHE A 304 0.77 -21.66 16.46
CA PHE A 304 2.01 -21.89 17.22
C PHE A 304 2.33 -20.71 18.17
N ALA A 305 2.21 -19.46 17.72
CA ALA A 305 2.42 -18.27 18.53
C ALA A 305 1.50 -18.18 19.77
N ARG A 306 0.25 -18.66 19.64
CA ARG A 306 -0.76 -18.61 20.70
C ARG A 306 -0.67 -19.77 21.69
N GLU A 307 -0.17 -20.92 21.24
CA GLU A 307 0.00 -22.14 22.03
C GLU A 307 1.36 -22.20 22.74
N GLN A 308 2.46 -21.94 22.03
CA GLN A 308 3.83 -22.00 22.54
C GLN A 308 4.32 -20.60 22.95
N ARG A 309 3.95 -20.18 24.17
CA ARG A 309 4.11 -18.78 24.61
C ARG A 309 5.47 -18.44 25.21
N GLY A 310 6.15 -17.50 24.58
CA GLY A 310 7.46 -16.96 25.00
C GLY A 310 7.84 -15.73 24.17
N ARG A 311 8.89 -15.01 24.59
CA ARG A 311 9.58 -14.02 23.74
C ARG A 311 10.74 -14.69 23.03
N TYR A 312 10.93 -14.46 21.73
CA TYR A 312 12.03 -15.11 20.98
C TYR A 312 13.42 -14.67 21.47
N SER A 313 13.54 -13.47 22.05
CA SER A 313 14.78 -12.94 22.64
C SER A 313 14.93 -13.26 24.14
N ALA A 314 14.19 -14.24 24.68
CA ALA A 314 14.25 -14.59 26.09
C ALA A 314 15.58 -15.28 26.49
N GLY A 315 16.06 -15.00 27.70
CA GLY A 315 17.32 -15.53 28.22
C GLY A 315 18.54 -14.95 27.50
N ASN A 316 19.57 -15.78 27.29
CA ASN A 316 20.81 -15.39 26.62
C ASN A 316 20.74 -15.62 25.09
N ALA A 317 19.58 -15.38 24.48
CA ALA A 317 19.40 -15.51 23.03
C ALA A 317 20.24 -14.44 22.30
N GLU A 318 21.05 -14.83 21.31
CA GLU A 318 21.97 -13.92 20.61
C GLU A 318 21.24 -12.76 19.92
N ALA A 319 20.04 -13.02 19.40
CA ALA A 319 19.13 -12.01 18.86
C ALA A 319 18.82 -10.87 19.85
N ALA A 320 18.86 -11.11 21.17
CA ALA A 320 18.60 -10.08 22.18
C ALA A 320 19.67 -8.97 22.23
N ILE A 321 20.85 -9.20 21.63
CA ILE A 321 21.92 -8.20 21.53
C ILE A 321 21.57 -7.12 20.48
N PHE A 322 20.81 -7.50 19.45
CA PHE A 322 20.52 -6.65 18.28
C PHE A 322 19.04 -6.23 18.24
N TYR A 323 18.15 -7.18 18.47
CA TYR A 323 16.70 -7.09 18.33
C TYR A 323 16.01 -7.73 19.55
N ASN A 324 16.20 -7.17 20.74
CA ASN A 324 15.46 -7.63 21.92
C ASN A 324 13.98 -7.23 21.84
N SER A 325 13.10 -8.23 21.87
CA SER A 325 11.65 -8.03 22.02
C SER A 325 11.29 -7.58 23.44
N THR A 326 10.37 -6.63 23.57
CA THR A 326 9.83 -6.18 24.87
C THR A 326 8.54 -6.90 25.25
N SER A 327 7.79 -7.38 24.26
CA SER A 327 6.41 -7.88 24.37
C SER A 327 6.17 -9.08 23.46
N TYR A 328 4.98 -9.67 23.54
CA TYR A 328 4.38 -10.49 22.48
C TYR A 328 2.86 -10.25 22.34
N TRP A 329 2.30 -9.31 23.11
CA TRP A 329 0.86 -9.16 23.30
C TRP A 329 0.22 -8.26 22.24
N ASP A 330 0.93 -7.23 21.82
CA ASP A 330 0.56 -6.37 20.71
C ASP A 330 0.67 -7.10 19.37
N GLU A 331 1.58 -8.06 19.21
CA GLU A 331 1.60 -8.96 18.05
C GLU A 331 0.38 -9.89 18.00
N PHE A 332 -0.22 -10.25 19.13
CA PHE A 332 -1.50 -10.97 19.12
C PHE A 332 -2.67 -10.09 18.64
N VAL A 333 -2.63 -8.78 18.87
CA VAL A 333 -3.61 -7.82 18.31
C VAL A 333 -3.33 -7.58 16.82
N TRP A 334 -2.06 -7.42 16.46
CA TRP A 334 -1.59 -7.11 15.10
C TRP A 334 -1.76 -8.29 14.14
N GLY A 335 -1.18 -9.45 14.46
CA GLY A 335 -1.33 -10.68 13.68
C GLY A 335 -2.76 -11.20 13.68
N GLY A 336 -3.52 -10.97 14.75
CA GLY A 336 -4.96 -11.22 14.80
C GLY A 336 -5.73 -10.33 13.84
N ALA A 337 -5.49 -9.02 13.82
CA ALA A 337 -6.11 -8.09 12.88
C ALA A 337 -5.77 -8.45 11.42
N TRP A 338 -4.50 -8.76 11.12
CA TRP A 338 -4.09 -9.17 9.78
C TRP A 338 -4.70 -10.49 9.33
N LEU A 339 -4.76 -11.51 10.20
CA LEU A 339 -5.44 -12.77 9.89
C LEU A 339 -6.95 -12.59 9.72
N TYR A 340 -7.57 -11.69 10.47
CA TYR A 340 -8.97 -11.33 10.25
C TYR A 340 -9.17 -10.73 8.85
N TYR A 341 -8.37 -9.75 8.44
CA TYR A 341 -8.45 -9.15 7.10
C TYR A 341 -8.12 -10.13 5.96
N ALA A 342 -7.26 -11.12 6.20
CA ALA A 342 -6.87 -12.12 5.21
C ALA A 342 -7.88 -13.29 5.08
N THR A 343 -8.78 -13.49 6.06
CA THR A 343 -9.64 -14.70 6.12
C THR A 343 -11.12 -14.44 6.39
N GLY A 344 -11.49 -13.26 6.87
CA GLY A 344 -12.84 -12.93 7.34
C GLY A 344 -13.26 -13.65 8.63
N ASN A 345 -12.42 -14.50 9.21
CA ASN A 345 -12.76 -15.32 10.37
C ASN A 345 -12.82 -14.46 11.64
N SER A 346 -14.04 -14.24 12.13
CA SER A 346 -14.34 -13.39 13.29
C SER A 346 -13.65 -13.79 14.60
N SER A 347 -13.20 -15.04 14.74
CA SER A 347 -12.43 -15.46 15.93
C SER A 347 -11.10 -14.70 16.08
N TYR A 348 -10.46 -14.30 14.97
CA TYR A 348 -9.27 -13.46 15.01
C TYR A 348 -9.59 -12.01 15.40
N LEU A 349 -10.74 -11.46 14.97
CA LEU A 349 -11.21 -10.15 15.42
C LEU A 349 -11.54 -10.17 16.91
N GLN A 350 -12.32 -11.16 17.36
CA GLN A 350 -12.70 -11.34 18.77
C GLN A 350 -11.48 -11.45 19.70
N LEU A 351 -10.43 -12.16 19.26
CA LEU A 351 -9.15 -12.21 19.96
C LEU A 351 -8.47 -10.83 20.02
N SER A 352 -8.40 -10.12 18.89
CA SER A 352 -7.77 -8.80 18.78
C SER A 352 -8.49 -7.73 19.61
N THR A 353 -9.81 -7.86 19.76
CA THR A 353 -10.66 -6.98 20.58
C THR A 353 -10.93 -7.55 21.97
N THR A 354 -10.19 -8.56 22.44
CA THR A 354 -10.34 -9.08 23.82
C THR A 354 -9.76 -8.08 24.82
N PRO A 355 -10.52 -7.56 25.80
CA PRO A 355 -10.05 -6.52 26.72
C PRO A 355 -8.78 -6.89 27.50
N GLY A 356 -8.63 -8.16 27.87
CA GLY A 356 -7.41 -8.67 28.52
C GLY A 356 -6.17 -8.59 27.63
N ILE A 357 -6.29 -8.94 26.34
CA ILE A 357 -5.17 -8.85 25.38
C ILE A 357 -4.82 -7.39 25.13
N ALA A 358 -5.82 -6.52 24.91
CA ALA A 358 -5.60 -5.07 24.80
C ALA A 358 -4.88 -4.50 26.04
N LYS A 359 -5.23 -4.95 27.25
CA LYS A 359 -4.58 -4.53 28.51
C LYS A 359 -3.13 -4.98 28.63
N HIS A 360 -2.81 -6.21 28.23
CA HIS A 360 -1.43 -6.71 28.23
C HIS A 360 -0.58 -6.13 27.09
N ALA A 361 -1.19 -5.82 25.94
CA ALA A 361 -0.57 -5.16 24.79
C ALA A 361 -0.26 -3.67 25.01
N GLY A 362 -0.60 -3.09 26.17
CA GLY A 362 -0.29 -1.71 26.51
C GLY A 362 -1.42 -0.68 26.27
N ALA A 363 -2.57 -1.07 25.72
CA ALA A 363 -3.57 -0.13 25.16
C ALA A 363 -4.19 0.90 26.13
N PHE A 364 -4.09 0.69 27.45
CA PHE A 364 -4.61 1.60 28.48
C PHE A 364 -3.51 2.36 29.25
N TRP A 365 -2.26 2.31 28.78
CA TRP A 365 -1.09 2.86 29.49
C TRP A 365 -0.47 4.05 28.74
N GLY A 366 0.10 5.02 29.47
CA GLY A 366 0.67 6.25 28.91
C GLY A 366 2.20 6.30 28.79
N GLY A 367 2.87 5.13 28.78
CA GLY A 367 4.34 4.99 28.90
C GLY A 367 5.16 5.78 27.87
N PRO A 368 6.46 6.02 28.10
CA PRO A 368 7.30 6.92 27.29
C PRO A 368 7.17 6.67 25.78
N ASP A 369 7.47 5.44 25.33
CA ASP A 369 7.40 4.99 23.94
C ASP A 369 5.96 4.66 23.44
N TYR A 370 4.91 5.02 24.19
CA TYR A 370 3.52 4.81 23.75
C TYR A 370 3.20 5.66 22.52
N GLY A 371 2.59 5.04 21.51
CA GLY A 371 2.36 5.62 20.19
C GLY A 371 3.50 5.36 19.19
N VAL A 372 4.64 4.81 19.60
CA VAL A 372 5.80 4.60 18.71
C VAL A 372 5.70 3.21 18.04
N LEU A 373 5.26 3.18 16.77
CA LEU A 373 5.29 1.96 15.94
C LEU A 373 6.73 1.60 15.54
N SER A 374 7.11 0.33 15.73
CA SER A 374 8.41 -0.22 15.35
C SER A 374 8.35 -1.72 15.10
N TRP A 375 9.48 -2.33 14.73
CA TRP A 375 9.65 -3.78 14.65
C TRP A 375 9.43 -4.50 16.00
N ASP A 376 9.53 -3.78 17.12
CA ASP A 376 9.28 -4.29 18.48
C ASP A 376 7.83 -4.04 18.90
N ASN A 377 7.38 -2.78 18.91
CA ASN A 377 6.03 -2.39 19.36
C ASN A 377 5.08 -2.15 18.17
N LYS A 378 4.05 -2.98 18.04
CA LYS A 378 3.05 -2.96 16.96
C LYS A 378 1.75 -2.25 17.36
N LEU A 379 1.56 -1.93 18.64
CA LEU A 379 0.29 -1.47 19.20
C LEU A 379 -0.30 -0.28 18.44
N ALA A 380 0.51 0.76 18.17
CA ALA A 380 0.04 1.97 17.47
C ALA A 380 -0.42 1.67 16.03
N GLY A 381 0.28 0.76 15.34
CA GLY A 381 -0.13 0.26 14.02
C GLY A 381 -1.42 -0.54 14.09
N ALA A 382 -1.54 -1.46 15.06
CA ALA A 382 -2.74 -2.24 15.28
C ALA A 382 -3.97 -1.39 15.66
N GLN A 383 -3.78 -0.32 16.45
CA GLN A 383 -4.83 0.64 16.81
C GLN A 383 -5.33 1.42 15.59
N VAL A 384 -4.44 1.91 14.72
CA VAL A 384 -4.80 2.55 13.42
C VAL A 384 -5.52 1.56 12.50
N LEU A 385 -4.97 0.34 12.37
CA LEU A 385 -5.50 -0.73 11.52
C LEU A 385 -6.88 -1.26 11.96
N LEU A 386 -7.20 -1.22 13.26
CA LEU A 386 -8.53 -1.55 13.79
C LEU A 386 -9.47 -0.33 13.86
N SER A 387 -8.93 0.89 13.90
CA SER A 387 -9.73 2.12 13.70
C SER A 387 -10.35 2.16 12.30
N ARG A 388 -9.63 1.69 11.27
CA ARG A 388 -10.14 1.46 9.91
C ARG A 388 -11.42 0.61 9.90
N LEU A 389 -11.44 -0.48 10.68
CA LEU A 389 -12.60 -1.36 10.77
C LEU A 389 -13.81 -0.65 11.37
N ARG A 390 -13.59 0.11 12.44
CA ARG A 390 -14.64 0.86 13.12
C ARG A 390 -15.23 1.95 12.21
N LEU A 391 -14.36 2.76 11.60
CA LEU A 391 -14.75 3.86 10.71
C LEU A 391 -15.57 3.37 9.50
N PHE A 392 -15.15 2.29 8.83
CA PHE A 392 -15.77 1.89 7.57
C PHE A 392 -16.85 0.81 7.69
N LEU A 393 -16.75 -0.12 8.66
CA LEU A 393 -17.71 -1.24 8.79
C LEU A 393 -18.55 -1.21 10.08
N SER A 394 -18.16 -0.45 11.10
CA SER A 394 -18.91 -0.29 12.37
C SER A 394 -19.50 -1.61 12.94
N PRO A 395 -18.65 -2.63 13.26
CA PRO A 395 -19.08 -3.99 13.62
C PRO A 395 -19.96 -4.15 14.87
N GLY A 396 -20.14 -3.10 15.68
CA GLY A 396 -21.00 -3.14 16.87
C GLY A 396 -20.54 -4.13 17.95
N TYR A 397 -21.50 -4.68 18.70
CA TYR A 397 -21.26 -5.64 19.78
C TYR A 397 -20.83 -7.02 19.22
N PRO A 398 -19.85 -7.73 19.84
CA PRO A 398 -19.13 -7.41 21.09
C PRO A 398 -17.86 -6.55 20.91
N TYR A 399 -17.56 -6.10 19.70
CA TYR A 399 -16.24 -5.52 19.35
C TYR A 399 -16.08 -4.04 19.71
N GLU A 400 -17.18 -3.27 19.68
CA GLU A 400 -17.18 -1.80 19.74
C GLU A 400 -16.51 -1.20 20.98
N GLU A 401 -16.54 -1.85 22.15
CA GLU A 401 -15.89 -1.29 23.36
C GLU A 401 -14.38 -1.08 23.15
N ILE A 402 -13.71 -2.11 22.64
CA ILE A 402 -12.26 -2.09 22.41
C ILE A 402 -11.91 -1.41 21.08
N LEU A 403 -12.75 -1.49 20.05
CA LEU A 403 -12.54 -0.72 18.82
C LEU A 403 -12.67 0.80 19.06
N ARG A 404 -13.64 1.24 19.86
CA ARG A 404 -13.76 2.64 20.31
C ARG A 404 -12.55 3.05 21.15
N THR A 405 -12.06 2.15 22.01
CA THR A 405 -10.84 2.38 22.79
C THR A 405 -9.63 2.60 21.88
N PHE A 406 -9.40 1.70 20.92
CA PHE A 406 -8.31 1.80 19.95
C PHE A 406 -8.45 3.05 19.05
N HIS A 407 -9.66 3.44 18.69
CA HIS A 407 -9.91 4.69 17.96
C HIS A 407 -9.55 5.93 18.78
N ASN A 408 -10.04 6.03 20.02
CA ASN A 408 -9.71 7.15 20.91
C ASN A 408 -8.20 7.22 21.20
N GLN A 409 -7.54 6.08 21.41
CA GLN A 409 -6.09 6.01 21.59
C GLN A 409 -5.34 6.41 20.32
N THR A 410 -5.83 6.03 19.14
CA THR A 410 -5.29 6.50 17.85
C THR A 410 -5.35 8.03 17.78
N SER A 411 -6.51 8.64 18.07
CA SER A 411 -6.64 10.10 18.11
C SER A 411 -5.63 10.75 19.06
N ILE A 412 -5.44 10.20 20.27
CA ILE A 412 -4.45 10.68 21.26
C ILE A 412 -3.01 10.57 20.74
N VAL A 413 -2.65 9.46 20.07
CA VAL A 413 -1.34 9.27 19.44
C VAL A 413 -1.12 10.30 18.33
N MET A 414 -2.13 10.54 17.48
CA MET A 414 -2.04 11.57 16.42
C MET A 414 -1.86 12.98 16.98
N CYS A 415 -2.56 13.32 18.08
CA CYS A 415 -2.31 14.57 18.79
C CYS A 415 -0.86 14.66 19.29
N SER A 416 -0.31 13.57 19.84
CA SER A 416 1.05 13.55 20.39
C SER A 416 2.15 13.83 19.36
N TYR A 417 1.88 13.58 18.08
CA TYR A 417 2.78 13.89 16.96
C TYR A 417 2.83 15.38 16.59
N LEU A 418 1.84 16.17 16.98
CA LEU A 418 1.76 17.60 16.63
C LEU A 418 2.70 18.46 17.49
N PRO A 419 3.26 19.58 16.95
CA PRO A 419 4.25 20.40 17.65
C PRO A 419 3.75 21.06 18.93
N PHE A 420 2.43 21.18 19.10
CA PHE A 420 1.78 21.78 20.27
C PHE A 420 1.79 20.87 21.51
N PHE A 421 2.14 19.59 21.36
CA PHE A 421 2.12 18.60 22.45
C PHE A 421 3.54 18.20 22.89
N THR A 422 3.74 18.17 24.21
CA THR A 422 5.03 17.93 24.87
C THR A 422 5.41 16.47 25.05
N LYS A 423 4.59 15.52 24.54
CA LYS A 423 4.84 14.07 24.65
C LYS A 423 6.15 13.64 23.98
N PHE A 424 6.50 14.25 22.84
CA PHE A 424 7.76 14.01 22.15
C PHE A 424 8.51 15.34 21.92
N ASN A 425 9.78 15.36 22.29
CA ASN A 425 10.69 16.47 21.98
C ASN A 425 10.92 16.59 20.47
N ARG A 426 11.39 17.75 20.01
CA ARG A 426 11.85 17.96 18.63
C ARG A 426 13.29 18.49 18.61
N THR A 427 14.02 18.19 17.54
CA THR A 427 15.32 18.82 17.27
C THR A 427 15.14 20.30 16.89
N ARG A 428 16.22 21.07 16.75
CA ARG A 428 16.13 22.48 16.32
C ARG A 428 15.69 22.59 14.86
N GLY A 429 15.95 21.58 14.05
CA GLY A 429 15.42 21.44 12.69
C GLY A 429 14.00 20.88 12.60
N GLY A 430 13.30 20.65 13.72
CA GLY A 430 11.88 20.22 13.74
C GLY A 430 11.63 18.71 13.68
N LEU A 431 12.67 17.88 13.76
CA LEU A 431 12.54 16.42 13.72
C LEU A 431 12.01 15.85 15.05
N ILE A 432 10.97 15.03 15.01
CA ILE A 432 10.35 14.43 16.21
C ILE A 432 11.20 13.31 16.83
N GLN A 433 11.43 13.39 18.14
CA GLN A 433 12.31 12.49 18.89
C GLN A 433 11.53 11.33 19.54
N LEU A 434 10.90 10.50 18.69
CA LEU A 434 10.08 9.35 19.11
C LEU A 434 10.86 8.32 19.93
N ASN A 435 12.16 8.15 19.63
CA ASN A 435 13.07 7.29 20.40
C ASN A 435 13.71 8.01 21.61
N HIS A 436 13.20 9.17 22.02
CA HIS A 436 13.73 10.01 23.10
C HIS A 436 15.19 10.48 22.92
N GLY A 437 15.66 10.59 21.67
CA GLY A 437 16.99 11.10 21.35
C GLY A 437 18.12 10.08 21.48
N ARG A 438 17.76 8.78 21.50
CA ARG A 438 18.68 7.64 21.27
C ARG A 438 19.18 7.65 19.80
N PRO A 439 20.20 6.85 19.46
CA PRO A 439 20.60 6.62 18.07
C PRO A 439 19.49 6.07 17.15
N GLN A 440 19.73 6.10 15.84
CA GLN A 440 18.86 5.56 14.79
C GLN A 440 17.39 6.04 14.81
N PRO A 441 17.09 7.36 14.95
CA PRO A 441 15.72 7.85 15.10
C PRO A 441 14.84 7.69 13.86
N LEU A 442 15.41 7.69 12.64
CA LEU A 442 14.59 7.87 11.42
C LEU A 442 13.61 6.72 11.16
N GLN A 443 13.92 5.49 11.59
CA GLN A 443 13.01 4.33 11.46
C GLN A 443 11.65 4.53 12.14
N TYR A 444 11.63 5.22 13.30
CA TYR A 444 10.41 5.51 14.03
C TYR A 444 9.63 6.67 13.42
N ILE A 445 10.37 7.65 12.87
CA ILE A 445 9.83 8.89 12.30
C ILE A 445 9.06 8.61 11.01
N VAL A 446 9.58 7.75 10.13
CA VAL A 446 8.86 7.33 8.92
C VAL A 446 7.60 6.53 9.26
N ASN A 447 7.63 5.68 10.28
CA ASN A 447 6.45 4.96 10.76
C ASN A 447 5.38 5.92 11.28
N ALA A 448 5.75 6.94 12.06
CA ALA A 448 4.82 7.97 12.52
C ALA A 448 4.24 8.82 11.38
N ALA A 449 5.06 9.21 10.40
CA ALA A 449 4.61 9.95 9.22
C ALA A 449 3.62 9.12 8.37
N PHE A 450 3.90 7.83 8.18
CA PHE A 450 2.98 6.89 7.52
C PHE A 450 1.66 6.77 8.29
N LEU A 451 1.69 6.50 9.61
CA LEU A 451 0.47 6.37 10.42
C LEU A 451 -0.36 7.66 10.45
N ALA A 452 0.28 8.83 10.51
CA ALA A 452 -0.40 10.13 10.46
C ALA A 452 -1.11 10.36 9.13
N THR A 453 -0.42 10.13 8.01
CA THR A 453 -1.01 10.23 6.66
C THR A 453 -2.15 9.23 6.50
N LEU A 454 -1.94 7.98 6.91
CA LEU A 454 -2.93 6.92 6.75
C LEU A 454 -4.20 7.12 7.61
N TYR A 455 -4.08 7.64 8.84
CA TYR A 455 -5.26 7.99 9.64
C TYR A 455 -5.98 9.24 9.09
N SER A 456 -5.25 10.21 8.54
CA SER A 456 -5.84 11.32 7.78
C SER A 456 -6.67 10.82 6.59
N ASP A 457 -6.09 9.90 5.80
CA ASP A 457 -6.74 9.28 4.64
C ASP A 457 -7.94 8.40 5.04
N TYR A 458 -7.92 7.75 6.21
CA TYR A 458 -9.10 7.06 6.76
C TYR A 458 -10.21 8.00 7.22
N LEU A 459 -9.86 9.14 7.84
CA LEU A 459 -10.86 10.12 8.28
C LEU A 459 -11.54 10.78 7.07
N GLU A 460 -10.77 11.19 6.06
CA GLU A 460 -11.32 11.74 4.81
C GLU A 460 -12.15 10.69 4.04
N ALA A 461 -11.68 9.45 3.94
CA ALA A 461 -12.47 8.35 3.38
C ALA A 461 -13.65 7.92 4.27
N ALA A 462 -13.79 8.43 5.49
CA ALA A 462 -14.96 8.30 6.35
C ALA A 462 -15.79 9.59 6.40
N ASP A 463 -15.62 10.49 5.42
CA ASP A 463 -16.32 11.77 5.29
C ASP A 463 -16.21 12.65 6.56
N THR A 464 -15.12 12.44 7.32
CA THR A 464 -14.85 13.04 8.63
C THR A 464 -13.73 14.08 8.49
N PRO A 465 -14.01 15.39 8.61
CA PRO A 465 -13.07 16.45 8.20
C PRO A 465 -11.86 16.67 9.13
N GLY A 466 -11.77 15.93 10.23
CA GLY A 466 -10.74 16.10 11.25
C GLY A 466 -11.06 15.37 12.55
N TRP A 467 -10.29 15.64 13.60
CA TRP A 467 -10.49 15.03 14.92
C TRP A 467 -10.19 16.02 16.06
N TYR A 468 -10.52 15.63 17.29
CA TYR A 468 -10.34 16.45 18.49
C TYR A 468 -9.11 16.03 19.29
N CYS A 469 -8.31 17.03 19.71
CA CYS A 469 -7.24 16.90 20.67
C CYS A 469 -7.60 17.68 21.94
N GLY A 470 -8.32 17.02 22.85
CA GLY A 470 -8.97 17.70 23.98
C GLY A 470 -10.09 18.62 23.47
N PRO A 471 -10.13 19.91 23.86
CA PRO A 471 -11.17 20.84 23.40
C PRO A 471 -10.97 21.32 21.95
N ASN A 472 -9.79 21.11 21.36
CA ASN A 472 -9.40 21.72 20.09
C ASN A 472 -9.61 20.76 18.91
N PHE A 473 -10.31 21.21 17.88
CA PHE A 473 -10.46 20.50 16.60
C PHE A 473 -9.28 20.77 15.67
N TYR A 474 -8.84 19.75 14.93
CA TYR A 474 -7.79 19.84 13.91
C TYR A 474 -8.27 19.14 12.63
N SER A 475 -8.07 19.77 11.46
CA SER A 475 -8.39 19.17 10.16
C SER A 475 -7.44 18.03 9.80
N THR A 476 -7.91 17.10 8.96
CA THR A 476 -7.12 15.98 8.42
C THR A 476 -5.76 16.40 7.84
N GLU A 477 -5.74 17.54 7.15
CA GLU A 477 -4.56 18.18 6.56
C GLU A 477 -3.38 18.35 7.54
N VAL A 478 -3.66 18.65 8.82
CA VAL A 478 -2.63 18.86 9.85
C VAL A 478 -1.75 17.62 10.07
N LEU A 479 -2.27 16.41 9.84
CA LEU A 479 -1.48 15.17 9.90
C LEU A 479 -0.65 14.95 8.64
N ARG A 480 -1.16 15.35 7.47
CA ARG A 480 -0.39 15.30 6.21
C ARG A 480 0.75 16.32 6.27
N ASP A 481 0.53 17.51 6.80
CA ASP A 481 1.57 18.51 7.02
C ASP A 481 2.62 18.06 8.05
N PHE A 482 2.20 17.43 9.16
CA PHE A 482 3.15 16.77 10.06
C PHE A 482 3.99 15.74 9.29
N ALA A 483 3.37 14.81 8.56
CA ALA A 483 4.10 13.78 7.80
C ALA A 483 5.05 14.39 6.75
N LYS A 484 4.59 15.39 5.99
CA LYS A 484 5.39 16.17 5.03
C LYS A 484 6.61 16.79 5.69
N THR A 485 6.48 17.47 6.84
CA THR A 485 7.66 18.07 7.51
C THR A 485 8.71 17.03 7.89
N GLN A 486 8.29 15.84 8.34
CA GLN A 486 9.22 14.79 8.74
C GLN A 486 9.89 14.09 7.54
N ILE A 487 9.12 13.79 6.49
CA ILE A 487 9.66 13.19 5.25
C ILE A 487 10.51 14.20 4.47
N ASP A 488 10.10 15.46 4.39
CA ASP A 488 10.92 16.53 3.79
C ASP A 488 12.24 16.73 4.55
N TYR A 489 12.23 16.67 5.89
CA TYR A 489 13.45 16.71 6.69
C TYR A 489 14.38 15.55 6.30
N ILE A 490 13.84 14.33 6.11
CA ILE A 490 14.60 13.15 5.66
C ILE A 490 15.11 13.32 4.23
N LEU A 491 14.32 13.93 3.33
CA LEU A 491 14.70 14.15 1.93
C LEU A 491 15.66 15.33 1.72
N GLY A 492 15.74 16.29 2.67
CA GLY A 492 16.82 17.29 2.71
C GLY A 492 16.48 18.65 3.35
N LYS A 493 15.23 18.94 3.73
CA LYS A 493 14.82 20.19 4.41
C LYS A 493 15.22 20.20 5.90
N ASN A 494 16.52 20.08 6.17
CA ASN A 494 17.09 19.97 7.51
C ASN A 494 18.32 20.90 7.70
N PRO A 495 18.84 21.09 8.94
CA PRO A 495 20.00 21.96 9.22
C PRO A 495 21.35 21.51 8.61
N ARG A 496 21.40 20.37 7.91
CA ARG A 496 22.54 19.93 7.09
C ARG A 496 22.35 20.21 5.59
N LYS A 497 21.11 20.53 5.14
CA LYS A 497 20.70 20.59 3.73
C LYS A 497 21.06 19.32 2.95
N MET A 498 20.90 18.16 3.62
CA MET A 498 21.43 16.86 3.20
C MET A 498 20.31 15.83 3.25
N SER A 499 20.06 15.09 2.16
CA SER A 499 19.14 13.96 2.20
C SER A 499 19.74 12.83 3.03
N TYR A 500 18.96 12.18 3.88
CA TYR A 500 19.34 10.94 4.56
C TYR A 500 18.98 9.68 3.73
N VAL A 501 18.43 9.86 2.52
CA VAL A 501 18.20 8.78 1.54
C VAL A 501 19.33 8.78 0.50
N VAL A 502 20.11 7.70 0.48
CA VAL A 502 21.32 7.58 -0.35
C VAL A 502 20.94 7.59 -1.84
N GLY A 503 21.55 8.51 -2.60
CA GLY A 503 21.25 8.70 -4.02
C GLY A 503 19.98 9.52 -4.32
N PHE A 504 19.36 10.14 -3.30
CA PHE A 504 18.33 11.17 -3.48
C PHE A 504 18.95 12.58 -3.30
N GLY A 505 18.52 13.53 -4.13
CA GLY A 505 19.07 14.89 -4.16
C GLY A 505 20.56 14.96 -4.53
N ASN A 506 21.14 16.15 -4.38
CA ASN A 506 22.55 16.41 -4.75
C ASN A 506 23.54 16.21 -3.59
N HIS A 507 23.05 16.05 -2.35
CA HIS A 507 23.88 15.90 -1.15
C HIS A 507 23.27 14.84 -0.23
N TYR A 508 23.95 13.71 -0.08
CA TYR A 508 23.51 12.51 0.65
C TYR A 508 24.73 11.72 1.20
N PRO A 509 24.57 10.78 2.17
CA PRO A 509 25.65 10.01 2.76
C PRO A 509 26.43 9.18 1.73
N LYS A 510 27.76 9.20 1.83
CA LYS A 510 28.66 8.43 0.94
C LYS A 510 29.45 7.35 1.70
N HIS A 511 29.39 7.33 3.02
CA HIS A 511 30.13 6.41 3.89
C HIS A 511 29.17 5.53 4.68
N VAL A 512 28.17 4.95 4.00
CA VAL A 512 27.14 4.08 4.58
C VAL A 512 27.77 2.85 5.24
N HIS A 513 27.40 2.55 6.50
CA HIS A 513 27.80 1.33 7.21
C HIS A 513 27.15 0.11 6.56
N HIS A 514 27.79 -0.44 5.54
CA HIS A 514 27.30 -1.61 4.82
C HIS A 514 28.44 -2.34 4.11
N ARG A 515 28.55 -3.65 4.36
CA ARG A 515 29.63 -4.52 3.84
C ARG A 515 29.67 -4.57 2.31
N GLY A 516 28.57 -4.99 1.68
CA GLY A 516 28.45 -5.03 0.21
C GLY A 516 28.63 -3.68 -0.52
N ALA A 517 28.18 -2.56 0.06
CA ALA A 517 28.34 -1.24 -0.55
C ALA A 517 29.78 -0.69 -0.46
N SER A 518 30.47 -0.94 0.66
CA SER A 518 31.81 -0.43 0.94
C SER A 518 32.95 -1.16 0.21
N ILE A 519 32.74 -2.42 -0.20
CA ILE A 519 33.76 -3.24 -0.86
C ILE A 519 33.52 -3.23 -2.38
N PRO A 520 34.50 -2.88 -3.23
CA PRO A 520 34.30 -2.77 -4.67
C PRO A 520 33.98 -4.11 -5.35
N LYS A 521 33.19 -4.09 -6.43
CA LYS A 521 32.91 -5.27 -7.26
C LYS A 521 34.06 -5.63 -8.22
N ASN A 522 35.25 -5.86 -7.68
CA ASN A 522 36.36 -6.46 -8.42
C ASN A 522 36.33 -7.99 -8.33
N LYS A 523 37.01 -8.68 -9.26
CA LYS A 523 37.10 -10.16 -9.32
C LYS A 523 38.03 -10.77 -8.25
N ILE A 524 38.27 -10.08 -7.14
CA ILE A 524 39.14 -10.49 -6.03
C ILE A 524 38.25 -10.93 -4.88
N LYS A 525 38.40 -12.16 -4.38
CA LYS A 525 37.72 -12.58 -3.14
C LYS A 525 38.40 -11.92 -1.94
N TYR A 526 37.64 -11.31 -1.04
CA TYR A 526 38.15 -10.86 0.26
C TYR A 526 37.88 -11.91 1.35
N ASN A 527 38.87 -12.20 2.19
CA ASN A 527 38.66 -13.01 3.39
C ASN A 527 38.07 -12.17 4.53
N CYS A 528 37.63 -12.83 5.61
CA CYS A 528 36.97 -12.24 6.78
C CYS A 528 37.52 -10.86 7.24
N LYS A 529 38.85 -10.72 7.38
CA LYS A 529 39.48 -9.44 7.80
C LYS A 529 39.96 -8.58 6.63
N GLY A 530 40.10 -9.14 5.43
CA GLY A 530 40.65 -8.47 4.25
C GLY A 530 39.83 -7.29 3.73
N GLY A 531 38.56 -7.18 4.11
CA GLY A 531 37.73 -6.00 3.83
C GLY A 531 37.66 -4.97 4.96
N TRP A 532 38.28 -5.16 6.13
CA TRP A 532 38.32 -4.13 7.18
C TRP A 532 38.95 -2.82 6.67
N LYS A 533 39.92 -2.90 5.75
CA LYS A 533 40.47 -1.73 5.02
C LYS A 533 39.44 -0.93 4.21
N TRP A 534 38.34 -1.56 3.78
CA TRP A 534 37.20 -0.91 3.12
C TRP A 534 36.17 -0.38 4.13
N ARG A 535 36.13 -0.93 5.34
CA ARG A 535 35.39 -0.33 6.46
C ARG A 535 36.05 0.98 6.90
N ASP A 536 37.36 0.94 7.12
CA ASP A 536 38.12 1.97 7.84
C ASP A 536 38.70 3.07 6.92
N THR A 537 38.49 2.98 5.60
CA THR A 537 38.96 4.02 4.65
C THR A 537 38.09 5.28 4.69
N THR A 538 38.72 6.44 4.63
CA THR A 538 38.08 7.76 4.47
C THR A 538 37.59 8.05 3.04
N LYS A 539 37.71 7.09 2.11
CA LYS A 539 37.11 7.16 0.77
C LYS A 539 35.63 6.78 0.83
N PRO A 540 34.78 7.36 -0.06
CA PRO A 540 33.36 6.98 -0.15
C PRO A 540 33.18 5.52 -0.57
N ASN A 541 31.99 4.97 -0.30
CA ASN A 541 31.62 3.63 -0.75
C ASN A 541 31.72 3.53 -2.29
N PRO A 542 32.48 2.56 -2.84
CA PRO A 542 32.64 2.41 -4.28
C PRO A 542 31.34 2.00 -4.99
N ASN A 543 30.42 1.35 -4.27
CA ASN A 543 29.09 1.02 -4.76
C ASN A 543 28.08 1.93 -4.06
N THR A 544 27.29 2.70 -4.82
CA THR A 544 26.21 3.52 -4.23
C THR A 544 25.03 2.63 -3.84
N LEU A 545 24.65 2.64 -2.56
CA LEU A 545 23.52 1.92 -2.01
C LEU A 545 22.22 2.73 -2.21
N VAL A 546 21.78 2.86 -3.45
CA VAL A 546 20.62 3.68 -3.83
C VAL A 546 19.39 3.28 -3.02
N GLY A 547 18.75 4.25 -2.38
CA GLY A 547 17.52 4.06 -1.61
C GLY A 547 17.68 3.83 -0.12
N ALA A 548 18.89 3.51 0.36
CA ALA A 548 19.11 3.30 1.79
C ALA A 548 18.82 4.57 2.57
N MET A 549 17.91 4.48 3.54
CA MET A 549 17.74 5.48 4.58
C MET A 549 18.73 5.17 5.70
N VAL A 550 19.71 6.04 5.91
CA VAL A 550 20.63 5.87 7.04
C VAL A 550 19.94 6.12 8.37
N ALA A 551 20.46 5.56 9.45
CA ALA A 551 20.00 5.75 10.83
C ALA A 551 19.67 7.21 11.20
N GLY A 552 20.45 8.16 10.70
CA GLY A 552 20.14 9.59 10.71
C GLY A 552 20.83 10.39 11.83
N PRO A 553 20.34 11.60 12.14
CA PRO A 553 21.03 12.55 13.01
C PRO A 553 20.85 12.27 14.51
N ASP A 554 21.63 12.96 15.32
CA ASP A 554 21.45 13.01 16.78
C ASP A 554 20.30 13.95 17.21
N ARG A 555 20.06 13.99 18.52
CA ARG A 555 19.06 14.85 19.18
C ARG A 555 19.29 16.37 19.04
N ARG A 556 20.30 16.82 18.28
CA ARG A 556 20.69 18.22 18.04
C ARG A 556 20.88 18.55 16.55
N ASP A 557 20.34 17.73 15.65
CA ASP A 557 20.53 17.82 14.19
C ASP A 557 21.98 17.58 13.72
N GLY A 558 22.84 17.02 14.58
CA GLY A 558 24.20 16.62 14.25
C GLY A 558 24.20 15.32 13.43
N PHE A 559 25.03 15.25 12.40
CA PHE A 559 25.19 14.06 11.56
C PHE A 559 26.65 13.89 11.14
N HIS A 560 27.13 12.64 11.14
CA HIS A 560 28.49 12.28 10.77
C HIS A 560 28.47 11.14 9.73
N ASP A 561 28.80 11.46 8.48
CA ASP A 561 28.95 10.49 7.37
C ASP A 561 30.25 9.68 7.54
N VAL A 562 30.27 8.79 8.54
CA VAL A 562 31.44 7.99 8.95
C VAL A 562 31.05 6.52 9.05
N ARG A 563 31.62 5.69 8.16
CA ARG A 563 31.25 4.27 7.98
C ARG A 563 31.41 3.40 9.21
N THR A 564 32.38 3.67 10.08
CA THR A 564 32.54 2.92 11.33
C THR A 564 31.46 3.23 12.36
N ASN A 565 30.66 4.29 12.15
CA ASN A 565 29.65 4.75 13.09
C ASN A 565 28.23 4.42 12.58
N TYR A 566 27.81 3.19 12.85
CA TYR A 566 26.50 2.63 12.49
C TYR A 566 25.32 3.49 13.01
N ASN A 567 25.47 4.10 14.21
CA ASN A 567 24.47 4.97 14.84
C ASN A 567 23.98 6.15 13.97
N TYR A 568 24.80 6.58 13.00
CA TYR A 568 24.42 7.59 12.00
C TYR A 568 24.22 6.98 10.60
N THR A 569 25.06 6.00 10.21
CA THR A 569 25.24 5.61 8.80
C THR A 569 24.72 4.21 8.41
N GLU A 570 24.14 3.45 9.32
CA GLU A 570 23.55 2.13 9.01
C GLU A 570 22.08 2.25 8.56
N PRO A 571 21.69 1.62 7.43
CA PRO A 571 20.29 1.43 7.04
C PRO A 571 19.77 0.07 7.53
N THR A 572 18.45 -0.06 7.73
CA THR A 572 17.80 -1.33 8.13
C THR A 572 16.54 -1.61 7.31
N LEU A 573 16.19 -2.89 7.12
CA LEU A 573 14.94 -3.31 6.46
C LEU A 573 13.70 -2.65 7.09
N ALA A 574 13.62 -2.64 8.42
CA ALA A 574 12.48 -2.07 9.16
C ALA A 574 12.33 -0.56 8.90
N GLY A 575 13.44 0.20 8.92
CA GLY A 575 13.42 1.63 8.62
C GLY A 575 13.09 1.94 7.16
N ASN A 576 13.66 1.18 6.21
CA ASN A 576 13.39 1.39 4.79
C ASN A 576 11.96 0.99 4.37
N ALA A 577 11.34 0.01 5.05
CA ALA A 577 9.94 -0.35 4.80
C ALA A 577 8.98 0.75 5.26
N GLY A 578 9.22 1.33 6.45
CA GLY A 578 8.49 2.51 6.91
C GLY A 578 8.67 3.72 6.00
N LEU A 579 9.88 3.93 5.46
CA LEU A 579 10.13 5.00 4.48
C LEU A 579 9.32 4.79 3.19
N VAL A 580 9.35 3.58 2.61
CA VAL A 580 8.56 3.24 1.41
C VAL A 580 7.07 3.48 1.67
N ALA A 581 6.56 3.05 2.82
CA ALA A 581 5.16 3.23 3.21
C ALA A 581 4.77 4.71 3.34
N ALA A 582 5.60 5.55 3.98
CA ALA A 582 5.35 6.98 4.10
C ALA A 582 5.48 7.74 2.76
N LEU A 583 6.43 7.35 1.91
CA LEU A 583 6.63 7.96 0.60
C LEU A 583 5.44 7.70 -0.33
N VAL A 584 4.94 6.46 -0.41
CA VAL A 584 3.78 6.18 -1.26
C VAL A 584 2.50 6.84 -0.72
N ALA A 585 2.35 6.96 0.60
CA ALA A 585 1.23 7.66 1.21
C ALA A 585 1.18 9.14 0.79
N LEU A 586 2.32 9.86 0.81
CA LEU A 586 2.43 11.27 0.40
C LEU A 586 2.55 11.50 -1.12
N SER A 587 2.78 10.46 -1.92
CA SER A 587 2.93 10.59 -3.38
C SER A 587 1.59 10.95 -4.06
N GLY A 588 1.66 11.72 -5.14
CA GLY A 588 0.54 11.99 -6.04
C GLY A 588 -0.52 12.99 -5.54
N GLU A 589 -0.35 13.61 -4.36
CA GLU A 589 -1.30 14.58 -3.79
C GLU A 589 -1.59 15.77 -4.73
N ASN A 590 -0.59 16.24 -5.49
CA ASN A 590 -0.72 17.37 -6.40
C ASN A 590 -1.42 17.02 -7.75
N SER A 591 -2.10 15.88 -7.84
CA SER A 591 -2.84 15.48 -9.05
C SER A 591 -4.33 15.74 -8.88
N GLU A 592 -5.00 16.14 -9.97
CA GLU A 592 -6.47 16.36 -10.04
C GLU A 592 -7.30 15.08 -9.80
N LYS A 593 -6.63 13.96 -9.50
CA LYS A 593 -7.21 12.66 -9.17
C LYS A 593 -6.46 12.00 -8.01
N ALA A 594 -6.37 12.70 -6.88
CA ALA A 594 -5.85 12.14 -5.64
C ALA A 594 -6.61 10.83 -5.31
N THR A 595 -5.94 9.68 -5.46
CA THR A 595 -6.56 8.37 -5.24
C THR A 595 -6.63 8.08 -3.74
N GLY A 596 -7.79 8.34 -3.15
CA GLY A 596 -8.09 7.96 -1.76
C GLY A 596 -8.23 6.45 -1.55
N ILE A 597 -8.44 6.06 -0.30
CA ILE A 597 -8.53 4.66 0.15
C ILE A 597 -9.70 3.93 -0.53
N ASP A 598 -9.41 2.84 -1.26
CA ASP A 598 -10.45 2.01 -1.88
C ASP A 598 -11.13 1.09 -0.87
N LYS A 599 -12.16 1.65 -0.22
CA LYS A 599 -13.07 0.98 0.72
C LYS A 599 -13.64 -0.35 0.19
N ASN A 600 -13.70 -0.57 -1.13
CA ASN A 600 -14.26 -1.80 -1.71
C ASN A 600 -13.29 -2.98 -1.69
N THR A 601 -11.98 -2.73 -1.89
CA THR A 601 -11.00 -3.81 -2.07
C THR A 601 -10.16 -4.12 -0.84
N ILE A 602 -10.05 -3.20 0.14
CA ILE A 602 -9.33 -3.41 1.40
C ILE A 602 -9.99 -4.44 2.34
N PHE A 603 -11.31 -4.68 2.17
CA PHE A 603 -12.08 -5.65 2.95
C PHE A 603 -12.47 -6.90 2.14
N SER A 604 -11.84 -7.18 0.98
CA SER A 604 -12.35 -8.17 0.01
C SER A 604 -12.37 -9.64 0.47
N ALA A 605 -11.88 -9.97 1.68
CA ALA A 605 -12.02 -11.28 2.31
C ALA A 605 -12.86 -11.25 3.61
N VAL A 606 -13.33 -10.08 4.05
CA VAL A 606 -14.24 -9.92 5.19
C VAL A 606 -15.68 -10.09 4.72
N PRO A 607 -16.48 -10.99 5.33
CA PRO A 607 -17.89 -11.14 4.97
C PRO A 607 -18.71 -9.91 5.40
N PRO A 608 -19.82 -9.59 4.71
CA PRO A 608 -20.76 -8.57 5.15
C PRO A 608 -21.23 -8.83 6.59
N MET A 609 -21.02 -7.86 7.47
CA MET A 609 -21.36 -7.96 8.90
C MET A 609 -22.87 -7.86 9.18
N PHE A 610 -23.59 -7.23 8.25
CA PHE A 610 -25.03 -7.05 8.28
C PHE A 610 -25.64 -7.75 7.05
N PRO A 611 -26.87 -8.27 7.15
CA PRO A 611 -27.58 -8.72 5.96
C PRO A 611 -27.70 -7.57 4.96
N THR A 612 -27.52 -7.85 3.68
CA THR A 612 -27.82 -6.86 2.63
C THR A 612 -29.27 -6.40 2.78
N PRO A 613 -29.56 -5.08 2.68
CA PRO A 613 -30.93 -4.60 2.66
C PRO A 613 -31.76 -5.39 1.62
N PRO A 614 -33.04 -5.70 1.90
CA PRO A 614 -33.90 -6.29 0.88
C PRO A 614 -33.92 -5.38 -0.36
N PRO A 615 -34.03 -5.93 -1.58
CA PRO A 615 -34.15 -5.12 -2.77
C PRO A 615 -35.35 -4.16 -2.61
N PRO A 616 -35.29 -2.94 -3.17
CA PRO A 616 -36.39 -2.00 -3.06
C PRO A 616 -37.68 -2.66 -3.59
N PRO A 617 -38.84 -2.41 -2.94
CA PRO A 617 -40.09 -3.00 -3.38
C PRO A 617 -40.34 -2.64 -4.85
N ALA A 618 -40.88 -3.59 -5.61
CA ALA A 618 -41.15 -3.39 -7.02
C ALA A 618 -41.97 -2.10 -7.23
N PRO A 619 -41.65 -1.26 -8.24
CA PRO A 619 -42.33 0.02 -8.45
C PRO A 619 -43.84 -0.18 -8.46
N TRP A 620 -44.54 0.52 -7.56
CA TRP A 620 -45.98 0.36 -7.39
C TRP A 620 -46.68 0.69 -8.71
N LYS A 621 -47.39 -0.31 -9.24
CA LYS A 621 -48.27 -0.14 -10.40
C LYS A 621 -49.70 0.07 -9.86
N PRO A 622 -50.36 1.18 -10.23
CA PRO A 622 -51.79 1.37 -9.99
C PRO A 622 -52.64 0.26 -10.62
#